data_AF-A0A662I122-F1
#
_entry.id   AF-A0A662I122-F1
#
_cell.length_a   1.000
_cell.length_b   1.000
_cell.length_c   1.000
_cell.angle_alpha   90.00
_cell.angle_beta   90.00
_cell.angle_gamma   90.00
#
_symmetry.space_group_name_H-M   'P 1'
#
loop_
_entity.id
_entity.type
_entity.pdbx_description
1 polymer ?
#
loop_
_entity_poly.entity_id
_entity_poly.type
_entity_poly.pdbx_seq_one_letter_code
_entity_poly.pdbx_strand_id
1 'polypeptide(L)'
;MSVYTREEGMPLGMKLFLIGFLLIFIGTIVLMLASLKGGAKVSGGVVIVVFPFIPIGVAWGDYASIILTVLTVIAVAIMILNLILVYRRIKAAEHYAE
;
A
#
# COMPACT_ATOMS: atom_id res chain seq x y z
N MET A 1 -3.44 -62.15 1.91
CA MET A 1 -2.43 -61.92 0.85
C MET A 1 -2.58 -60.47 0.42
N SER A 2 -1.51 -59.69 0.56
CA SER A 2 -1.45 -58.23 0.45
C SER A 2 -1.69 -57.70 -0.95
N VAL A 3 -2.50 -56.65 -1.10
CA VAL A 3 -2.23 -55.61 -2.12
C VAL A 3 -2.78 -54.27 -1.61
N TYR A 4 -2.10 -53.67 -0.62
CA TYR A 4 -2.16 -52.22 -0.48
C TYR A 4 -1.42 -51.65 -1.68
N THR A 5 -2.15 -51.30 -2.73
CA THR A 5 -1.62 -50.56 -3.86
C THR A 5 -1.16 -49.21 -3.32
N ARG A 6 0.16 -49.06 -3.10
CA ARG A 6 0.77 -47.76 -2.82
C ARG A 6 0.39 -46.84 -3.96
N GLU A 7 -0.38 -45.80 -3.69
CA GLU A 7 -0.41 -44.67 -4.60
C GLU A 7 0.98 -44.02 -4.56
N GLU A 8 1.83 -44.37 -5.51
CA GLU A 8 3.12 -43.73 -5.76
C GLU A 8 2.92 -42.33 -6.38
N GLY A 9 2.15 -41.49 -5.69
CA GLY A 9 1.80 -40.15 -6.12
C GLY A 9 2.13 -39.12 -5.05
N MET A 10 2.56 -37.94 -5.48
CA MET A 10 2.71 -36.81 -4.56
C MET A 10 1.40 -36.55 -3.80
N PRO A 11 1.46 -36.25 -2.49
CA PRO A 11 0.28 -35.90 -1.70
C PRO A 11 -0.51 -34.78 -2.37
N LEU A 12 -1.84 -34.83 -2.31
CA LEU A 12 -2.72 -33.85 -2.94
C LEU A 12 -2.36 -32.40 -2.56
N GLY A 13 -2.07 -32.15 -1.28
CA GLY A 13 -1.65 -30.84 -0.80
C GLY A 13 -0.34 -30.35 -1.44
N MET A 14 0.62 -31.25 -1.67
CA MET A 14 1.88 -30.92 -2.36
C MET A 14 1.66 -30.62 -3.84
N LYS A 15 0.77 -31.35 -4.51
CA LYS A 15 0.37 -31.07 -5.90
C LYS A 15 -0.28 -29.70 -6.03
N LEU A 16 -1.23 -29.38 -5.15
CA LEU A 16 -1.93 -28.08 -5.13
C LEU A 16 -0.97 -26.93 -4.81
N PHE A 17 -0.06 -27.13 -3.85
CA PHE A 17 0.98 -26.15 -3.53
C PHE A 17 1.88 -25.88 -4.73
N LEU A 18 2.38 -26.93 -5.42
CA LEU A 18 3.23 -26.78 -6.59
C LEU A 18 2.52 -26.05 -7.74
N ILE A 19 1.25 -26.38 -7.98
CA ILE A 19 0.43 -25.71 -9.01
C ILE A 19 0.23 -24.23 -8.65
N GLY A 20 -0.14 -23.92 -7.41
CA GLY A 20 -0.31 -22.55 -6.94
C GLY A 20 0.98 -21.75 -6.97
N PHE A 21 2.10 -22.35 -6.54
CA PHE A 21 3.42 -21.76 -6.61
C PHE A 21 3.81 -21.44 -8.06
N LEU A 22 3.66 -22.40 -8.98
CA LEU A 22 3.96 -22.19 -10.40
C LEU A 22 3.07 -21.09 -11.01
N LEU A 23 1.78 -21.06 -10.67
CA LEU A 23 0.86 -20.01 -11.11
C LEU A 23 1.31 -18.62 -10.68
N ILE A 24 1.62 -18.44 -9.39
CA ILE A 24 2.11 -17.16 -8.84
C ILE A 24 3.46 -16.79 -9.46
N PHE A 25 4.37 -17.75 -9.56
CA PHE A 25 5.70 -17.55 -10.12
C PHE A 25 5.62 -17.09 -11.57
N ILE A 26 4.89 -17.82 -12.42
CA ILE A 26 4.68 -17.46 -13.83
C ILE A 26 3.99 -16.11 -13.94
N GLY A 27 2.93 -15.87 -13.17
CA GLY A 27 2.23 -14.58 -13.16
C GLY A 27 3.15 -13.42 -12.83
N THR A 28 4.02 -13.59 -11.83
CA THR A 28 5.02 -12.59 -11.44
C THR A 28 6.04 -12.34 -12.54
N ILE A 29 6.58 -13.39 -13.17
CA ILE A 29 7.51 -13.27 -14.30
C ILE A 29 6.85 -12.54 -15.47
N VAL A 30 5.60 -12.85 -15.81
CA VAL A 30 4.84 -12.15 -16.86
C VAL A 30 4.69 -10.66 -16.53
N LEU A 31 4.33 -10.32 -15.29
CA LEU A 31 4.23 -8.92 -14.85
C LEU A 31 5.59 -8.19 -14.92
N MET A 32 6.68 -8.85 -14.51
CA MET A 32 8.03 -8.30 -14.61
C MET A 32 8.42 -8.02 -16.07
N LEU A 33 8.20 -8.99 -16.97
CA LEU A 33 8.50 -8.83 -18.40
C LEU A 33 7.61 -7.78 -19.06
N ALA A 34 6.35 -7.68 -18.66
CA ALA A 34 5.43 -6.63 -19.12
C ALA A 34 5.92 -5.24 -18.69
N SER A 35 6.41 -5.12 -17.46
CA SER A 35 7.01 -3.90 -16.92
C SER A 35 8.24 -3.45 -17.73
N LEU A 36 9.08 -4.40 -18.19
CA LEU A 36 10.24 -4.09 -19.03
C LEU A 36 9.85 -3.57 -20.43
N LYS A 37 8.79 -4.10 -21.04
CA LYS A 37 8.33 -3.66 -22.37
C LYS A 37 7.64 -2.30 -22.36
N GLY A 38 6.89 -1.99 -21.31
CA GLY A 38 6.20 -0.70 -21.13
C GLY A 38 7.10 0.43 -20.60
N GLY A 39 8.38 0.15 -20.36
CA GLY A 39 9.30 1.08 -19.71
C GLY A 39 8.80 1.48 -18.33
N ALA A 40 8.47 0.51 -17.48
CA ALA A 40 8.08 0.61 -16.07
C ALA A 40 7.90 2.04 -15.55
N LYS A 41 6.88 2.76 -16.03
CA LYS A 41 6.64 4.14 -15.63
C LYS A 41 5.96 4.16 -14.28
N VAL A 42 6.75 3.90 -13.25
CA VAL A 42 6.29 3.94 -11.86
C VAL A 42 6.09 5.41 -11.49
N SER A 43 4.86 5.75 -11.13
CA SER A 43 4.54 7.04 -10.54
C SER A 43 4.33 6.89 -9.05
N GLY A 44 4.88 7.82 -8.27
CA GLY A 44 4.82 7.78 -6.82
C GLY A 44 4.98 9.17 -6.23
N GLY A 45 4.68 9.30 -4.94
CA GLY A 45 4.83 10.57 -4.25
C GLY A 45 4.74 10.40 -2.74
N VAL A 46 5.29 11.39 -2.03
CA VAL A 46 5.31 11.47 -0.58
C VAL A 46 4.94 12.89 -0.19
N VAL A 47 4.07 13.04 0.81
CA VAL A 47 3.80 14.32 1.47
C VAL A 47 4.15 14.19 2.95
N ILE A 48 4.97 15.12 3.43
CA ILE A 48 5.40 15.22 4.82
C ILE A 48 4.77 16.48 5.38
N VAL A 49 4.12 16.36 6.54
CA VAL A 49 3.60 17.52 7.27
C VAL A 49 4.71 18.00 8.20
N VAL A 50 5.31 19.14 7.86
CA VAL A 50 6.34 19.78 8.69
C VAL A 50 5.67 20.74 9.68
N PHE A 51 6.17 20.72 10.90
CA PHE A 51 5.57 21.36 12.08
C PHE A 51 5.18 22.84 11.87
N PRO A 52 4.01 23.30 12.36
CA PRO A 52 2.88 22.51 12.84
C PRO A 52 1.88 22.12 11.73
N PHE A 53 1.89 22.76 10.55
CA PHE A 53 0.79 22.60 9.57
C PHE A 53 1.19 22.84 8.09
N ILE A 54 2.45 22.62 7.68
CA ILE A 54 2.85 22.87 6.28
C ILE A 54 3.05 21.53 5.56
N PRO A 55 2.14 21.11 4.66
CA PRO A 55 2.33 19.92 3.85
C PRO A 55 3.36 20.21 2.75
N ILE A 56 4.48 19.49 2.78
CA ILE A 56 5.55 19.56 1.77
C ILE A 56 5.58 18.23 1.04
N GLY A 57 5.39 18.27 -0.28
CA GLY A 57 5.24 17.08 -1.12
C GLY A 57 6.27 16.99 -2.23
N VAL A 58 6.68 15.76 -2.54
CA VAL A 58 7.49 15.43 -3.73
C VAL A 58 6.83 14.25 -4.43
N ALA A 59 6.70 14.30 -5.77
CA ALA A 59 6.25 13.17 -6.57
C ALA A 59 7.05 13.05 -7.87
N TRP A 60 6.96 11.88 -8.46
CA TRP A 60 7.68 11.48 -9.67
C TRP A 60 6.82 10.56 -10.54
N GLY A 61 7.20 10.44 -11.81
CA GLY A 61 6.51 9.65 -12.83
C GLY A 61 5.45 10.43 -13.62
N ASP A 62 4.86 9.77 -14.62
CA ASP A 62 3.87 10.36 -15.54
C ASP A 62 2.64 10.94 -14.82
N TYR A 63 2.28 10.39 -13.66
CA TYR A 63 1.16 10.83 -12.84
C TYR A 63 1.59 11.69 -11.64
N ALA A 64 2.81 12.22 -11.61
CA ALA A 64 3.35 13.00 -10.50
C ALA A 64 2.42 14.14 -10.08
N SER A 65 1.90 14.91 -11.04
CA SER A 65 1.04 16.08 -10.77
C SER A 65 -0.25 15.69 -10.06
N ILE A 66 -0.91 14.61 -10.51
CA ILE A 66 -2.16 14.18 -9.90
C ILE A 66 -1.92 13.50 -8.55
N ILE A 67 -0.82 12.74 -8.42
CA ILE A 67 -0.40 12.13 -7.14
C ILE A 67 -0.13 13.23 -6.10
N LEU A 68 0.63 14.27 -6.44
CA LEU A 68 0.86 15.40 -5.52
C LEU A 68 -0.42 16.07 -5.11
N THR A 69 -1.32 16.32 -6.07
CA THR A 69 -2.59 16.98 -5.80
C THR A 69 -3.41 16.16 -4.80
N VAL A 70 -3.57 14.86 -5.05
CA VAL A 70 -4.30 13.94 -4.17
C VAL A 70 -3.67 13.86 -2.78
N LEU A 71 -2.35 13.66 -2.70
CA LEU A 71 -1.65 13.58 -1.42
C LEU A 71 -1.72 14.89 -0.63
N THR A 72 -1.64 16.03 -1.31
CA THR A 72 -1.73 17.35 -0.66
C THR A 72 -3.14 17.61 -0.13
N VAL A 73 -4.19 17.27 -0.89
CA VAL A 73 -5.58 17.38 -0.43
C VAL A 73 -5.81 16.52 0.81
N ILE A 74 -5.33 15.27 0.81
CA ILE A 74 -5.41 14.38 1.97
C ILE A 74 -4.67 15.00 3.17
N ALA A 75 -3.45 15.49 2.96
CA ALA A 75 -2.67 16.10 4.03
C ALA A 75 -3.35 17.35 4.63
N VAL A 76 -3.93 18.23 3.79
CA VAL A 76 -4.68 19.41 4.23
C VAL A 76 -5.95 19.02 4.99
N ALA A 77 -6.66 17.98 4.54
CA ALA A 77 -7.85 17.49 5.26
C ALA A 77 -7.49 16.97 6.66
N ILE A 78 -6.43 16.17 6.77
CA ILE A 78 -5.91 15.67 8.04
C ILE A 78 -5.45 16.83 8.93
N MET A 79 -4.80 17.83 8.35
CA MET A 79 -4.34 19.04 9.04
C MET A 79 -5.51 19.82 9.65
N ILE A 80 -6.57 20.08 8.89
CA ILE A 80 -7.78 20.77 9.38
C ILE A 80 -8.45 19.95 10.49
N LEU A 81 -8.56 18.63 10.30
CA LEU A 81 -9.11 17.74 11.32
C LEU A 81 -8.30 17.80 12.62
N ASN A 82 -6.96 17.76 12.52
CA ASN A 82 -6.07 17.84 13.66
C ASN A 82 -6.22 19.19 14.38
N LEU A 83 -6.27 20.29 13.63
CA LEU A 83 -6.51 21.63 14.15
C LEU A 83 -7.81 21.70 14.97
N ILE A 84 -8.93 21.21 14.41
CA ILE A 84 -10.22 21.16 15.10
C ILE A 84 -10.13 20.33 16.39
N LEU A 85 -9.47 19.18 16.34
CA LEU A 85 -9.31 18.31 17.51
C LEU A 85 -8.48 18.98 18.61
N VAL A 86 -7.38 19.64 18.25
CA VAL A 86 -6.53 20.38 19.19
C VAL A 86 -7.30 21.54 19.82
N TYR A 87 -8.00 22.34 19.02
CA TYR A 87 -8.84 23.43 19.54
C TYR A 87 -9.91 22.92 20.52
N ARG A 88 -10.56 21.79 20.22
CA ARG A 88 -11.54 21.17 21.12
C ARG A 88 -10.91 20.68 22.42
N ARG A 89 -9.69 20.15 22.38
CA ARG A 89 -8.96 19.68 23.57
C ARG A 89 -8.54 20.82 24.47
N ILE A 90 -8.03 21.92 23.90
CA ILE A 90 -7.62 23.11 24.68
C ILE A 90 -8.83 23.70 25.40
N LYS A 91 -9.94 23.93 24.70
CA LYS A 91 -11.17 24.46 25.31
C LYS A 91 -11.73 23.54 26.41
N ALA A 92 -11.64 22.22 26.23
CA ALA A 92 -12.08 21.27 27.25
C ALA A 92 -11.18 21.30 28.49
N ALA A 93 -9.86 21.48 28.32
CA ALA A 93 -8.92 21.56 29.43
C ALA A 93 -9.10 22.84 30.26
N GLU A 94 -9.44 23.97 29.63
CA GLU A 94 -9.76 25.22 30.33
C GLU A 94 -10.96 25.07 31.27
N HIS A 95 -11.98 24.29 30.88
CA HIS A 95 -13.19 24.09 31.69
C HIS A 95 -12.96 23.25 32.97
N TYR A 96 -11.84 22.53 33.09
CA TYR A 96 -11.47 21.80 34.31
C TYR A 96 -10.46 22.55 35.20
N ALA A 97 -9.98 23.71 34.75
CA ALA A 97 -9.04 24.55 35.48
C ALA A 97 -9.73 25.70 36.26
N GLU A 98 -11.04 25.87 36.07
CA GLU A 98 -11.95 26.72 36.87
C GLU A 98 -12.65 25.91 37.96
#